data_AF-A0A8W8LWE3-F1
#
_entry.id   AF-A0A8W8LWE3-F1
#
_cell.length_a   1.000
_cell.length_b   1.000
_cell.length_c   1.000
_cell.angle_alpha   90.00
_cell.angle_beta   90.00
_cell.angle_gamma   90.00
#
_symmetry.space_group_name_H-M   'P 1'
#
loop_
_entity.id
_entity.type
_entity.pdbx_description
1 polymer ?
#
loop_
_entity_poly.entity_id
_entity_poly.type
_entity_poly.pdbx_seq_one_letter_code
_entity_poly.pdbx_strand_id
1 'polypeptide(L)'
;MSKSDWQAAAKRTGCNGTRGYHCVPDKFHSSLIEFCYNKTRILVNKGNCLELAANGVLNYVKCNEFTEGCPEKHYFSDEIYQYQYCLSLVFRCFASDIKCLTQK
;
A
#
# COMPACT_ATOMS: atom_id res chain seq x y z
N MET A 1 -1.14 6.06 9.83
CA MET A 1 -1.22 7.20 8.91
C MET A 1 -2.68 7.62 8.76
N SER A 2 -2.99 8.90 8.93
CA SER A 2 -4.33 9.46 8.76
C SER A 2 -4.53 10.07 7.36
N LYS A 3 -5.77 10.46 7.02
CA LYS A 3 -6.06 11.18 5.76
C LYS A 3 -5.31 12.52 5.67
N SER A 4 -5.19 13.26 6.78
CA SER A 4 -4.45 14.52 6.81
C SER A 4 -2.96 14.30 6.57
N ASP A 5 -2.38 13.25 7.16
CA ASP A 5 -0.97 12.91 6.93
C ASP A 5 -0.72 12.53 5.46
N TRP A 6 -1.64 11.76 4.87
CA TRP A 6 -1.60 11.39 3.45
C TRP A 6 -1.64 12.62 2.54
N GLN A 7 -2.56 13.56 2.80
CA GLN A 7 -2.66 14.80 2.04
C GLN A 7 -1.44 15.71 2.22
N ALA A 8 -0.88 15.78 3.43
CA ALA A 8 0.34 16.53 3.70
C ALA A 8 1.54 15.92 2.97
N ALA A 9 1.67 14.59 2.96
CA ALA A 9 2.71 13.87 2.23
C ALA A 9 2.58 14.06 0.71
N ALA A 10 1.35 14.00 0.18
CA ALA A 10 1.07 14.30 -1.22
C ALA A 10 1.55 15.69 -1.64
N LYS A 11 1.24 16.71 -0.80
CA LYS A 11 1.68 18.09 -1.01
C LYS A 11 3.21 18.22 -0.93
N ARG A 12 3.84 17.60 0.07
CA ARG A 12 5.31 17.61 0.25
C ARG A 12 6.05 16.98 -0.94
N THR A 13 5.49 15.91 -1.51
CA THR A 13 6.08 15.17 -2.64
C THR A 13 5.87 15.88 -3.99
N GLY A 14 5.04 16.94 -4.02
CA GLY A 14 4.72 17.67 -5.26
C GLY A 14 3.81 16.91 -6.21
N CYS A 15 3.12 15.87 -5.72
CA CYS A 15 2.10 15.19 -6.50
C CYS A 15 0.89 16.10 -6.69
N ASN A 16 0.29 16.09 -7.88
CA ASN A 16 -0.79 17.00 -8.26
C ASN A 16 -2.06 16.22 -8.66
N GLY A 17 -3.12 16.91 -9.08
CA GLY A 17 -4.39 16.25 -9.40
C GLY A 17 -4.30 15.20 -10.52
N THR A 18 -3.33 15.29 -11.42
CA THR A 18 -3.14 14.33 -12.53
C THR A 18 -2.21 13.19 -12.17
N ARG A 19 -1.30 13.39 -11.21
CA ARG A 19 -0.37 12.37 -10.71
C ARG A 19 -0.65 12.05 -9.24
N GLY A 20 -1.39 10.98 -9.00
CA GLY A 20 -1.84 10.61 -7.66
C GLY A 20 -0.67 10.21 -6.74
N TYR A 21 -0.62 10.81 -5.56
CA TYR A 21 0.33 10.40 -4.52
C TYR A 21 0.03 8.96 -4.07
N HIS A 22 1.07 8.14 -3.98
CA HIS A 22 1.01 6.79 -3.46
C HIS A 22 2.14 6.58 -2.46
N CYS A 23 1.86 5.79 -1.43
CA CYS A 23 2.83 5.25 -0.50
C CYS A 23 2.46 3.78 -0.31
N VAL A 24 3.33 2.89 -0.79
CA VAL A 24 3.12 1.43 -0.78
C VAL A 24 4.44 0.72 -0.48
N PRO A 25 4.41 -0.53 0.01
CA PRO A 25 5.59 -1.37 0.13
C PRO A 25 6.36 -1.52 -1.19
N ASP A 26 7.68 -1.63 -1.11
CA ASP A 26 8.47 -2.20 -2.20
C ASP A 26 8.22 -3.72 -2.34
N LYS A 27 8.58 -4.28 -3.50
CA LYS A 27 8.47 -5.73 -3.78
C LYS A 27 9.21 -6.65 -2.82
N PHE A 28 10.10 -6.12 -1.99
CA PHE A 28 10.86 -6.87 -1.00
C PHE A 28 10.30 -6.70 0.41
N HIS A 29 9.18 -5.98 0.55
CA HIS A 29 8.57 -5.59 1.83
C HIS A 29 9.60 -4.99 2.81
N SER A 30 10.61 -4.31 2.28
CA SER A 30 11.74 -3.78 3.07
C SER A 30 11.49 -2.34 3.53
N SER A 31 10.73 -1.58 2.74
CA SER A 31 10.40 -0.18 3.01
C SER A 31 9.10 0.22 2.31
N LEU A 32 8.51 1.33 2.75
CA LEU A 32 7.46 2.01 2.02
C LEU A 32 8.08 3.03 1.06
N ILE A 33 7.58 3.08 -0.17
CA ILE A 33 8.03 3.99 -1.21
C ILE A 33 6.93 5.02 -1.47
N GLU A 34 7.25 6.30 -1.25
CA GLU A 34 6.43 7.45 -1.61
C GLU A 34 6.72 7.86 -3.08
N PHE A 35 5.69 7.99 -3.93
CA PHE A 35 5.87 8.45 -5.31
C PHE A 35 4.59 9.05 -5.92
N CYS A 36 4.75 9.81 -7.01
CA CYS A 36 3.63 10.31 -7.82
C CYS A 36 3.33 9.35 -8.98
N TYR A 37 2.24 8.61 -8.87
CA TYR A 37 1.78 7.67 -9.87
C TYR A 37 1.21 8.39 -11.10
N ASN A 38 1.37 7.82 -12.30
CA ASN A 38 0.91 8.46 -13.53
C ASN A 38 -0.62 8.49 -13.67
N LYS A 39 -1.35 7.76 -12.82
CA LYS A 39 -2.81 7.84 -12.69
C LYS A 39 -3.15 8.45 -11.34
N THR A 40 -4.30 9.11 -11.24
CA THR A 40 -4.80 9.64 -9.96
C THR A 40 -5.03 8.51 -8.95
N ARG A 41 -5.67 7.41 -9.38
CA ARG A 41 -5.95 6.23 -8.55
C ARG A 41 -6.27 5.01 -9.41
N ILE A 42 -6.17 3.81 -8.85
CA ILE A 42 -6.63 2.55 -9.43
C ILE A 42 -7.59 1.86 -8.47
N LEU A 43 -8.51 1.05 -9.01
CA LEU A 43 -9.38 0.21 -8.19
C LEU A 43 -8.57 -0.99 -7.67
N VAL A 44 -8.56 -1.15 -6.36
CA VAL A 44 -7.97 -2.30 -5.68
C VAL A 44 -9.07 -3.26 -5.28
N ASN A 45 -8.94 -4.52 -5.70
CA ASN A 45 -9.93 -5.54 -5.38
C ASN A 45 -9.84 -5.94 -3.91
N LYS A 46 -10.99 -6.22 -3.29
CA LYS A 46 -11.04 -6.79 -1.93
C LYS A 46 -10.10 -8.00 -1.81
N GLY A 47 -9.54 -8.21 -0.63
CA GLY A 47 -8.55 -9.25 -0.37
C GLY A 47 -7.14 -8.92 -0.86
N ASN A 48 -6.88 -7.69 -1.33
CA ASN A 48 -5.57 -7.30 -1.83
C ASN A 48 -5.04 -6.00 -1.20
N CYS A 49 -3.77 -6.03 -0.82
CA CYS A 49 -2.93 -4.86 -0.64
C CYS A 49 -2.27 -4.48 -1.97
N LEU A 50 -1.57 -3.34 -2.00
CA LEU A 50 -0.72 -2.94 -3.12
C LEU A 50 0.75 -2.93 -2.73
N GLU A 51 1.61 -3.23 -3.69
CA GLU A 51 3.05 -3.02 -3.60
C GLU A 51 3.58 -2.41 -4.91
N LEU A 52 4.79 -1.86 -4.88
CA LEU A 52 5.52 -1.42 -6.06
C LEU A 52 6.43 -2.55 -6.57
N ALA A 53 5.98 -3.25 -7.61
CA ALA A 53 6.70 -4.37 -8.22
C ALA A 53 7.89 -3.93 -9.10
N ALA A 54 7.75 -2.78 -9.77
CA ALA A 54 8.79 -2.14 -10.57
C ALA A 54 8.49 -0.64 -10.70
N ASN A 55 9.34 0.11 -11.41
CA ASN A 55 9.18 1.54 -11.62
C ASN A 55 7.79 1.90 -12.19
N GLY A 56 6.91 2.42 -11.34
CA GLY A 56 5.53 2.76 -11.70
C GLY A 56 4.63 1.55 -11.99
N VAL A 57 5.01 0.34 -11.60
CA VAL A 57 4.19 -0.88 -11.75
C VAL A 57 3.68 -1.30 -10.38
N LEU A 58 2.40 -1.08 -10.15
CA LEU A 58 1.71 -1.53 -8.94
C LEU A 58 1.26 -2.98 -9.11
N ASN A 59 1.51 -3.80 -8.09
CA ASN A 59 1.07 -5.19 -8.01
C ASN A 59 0.05 -5.37 -6.89
N TYR A 60 -0.85 -6.33 -7.05
CA TYR A 60 -1.90 -6.70 -6.11
C TYR A 60 -1.39 -7.88 -5.27
N VAL A 61 -1.24 -7.67 -3.96
CA VAL A 61 -0.75 -8.71 -3.05
C VAL A 61 -1.93 -9.25 -2.25
N LYS A 62 -2.20 -10.55 -2.38
CA LYS A 62 -3.25 -11.22 -1.61
C LYS A 62 -2.92 -11.15 -0.12
N CYS A 63 -3.86 -10.68 0.69
CA CYS A 63 -3.71 -10.59 2.14
C CYS A 63 -4.66 -11.53 2.90
N ASN A 64 -5.17 -12.57 2.24
CA ASN A 64 -6.13 -13.52 2.82
C ASN A 64 -5.59 -14.25 4.06
N GLU A 65 -4.27 -14.29 4.22
CA GLU A 65 -3.56 -14.92 5.33
C GLU A 65 -3.26 -13.94 6.46
N PHE A 66 -3.70 -12.68 6.32
CA PHE A 66 -3.58 -11.71 7.40
C PHE A 66 -4.52 -12.10 8.54
N THR A 67 -4.04 -12.01 9.77
CA THR A 67 -4.91 -12.16 10.95
C THR A 67 -5.97 -11.08 11.04
N GLU A 68 -5.69 -9.89 10.51
CA GLU A 68 -6.59 -8.75 10.50
C GLU A 68 -6.18 -7.70 9.46
N GLY A 69 -7.10 -6.79 9.13
CA GLY A 69 -6.79 -5.59 8.37
C GLY A 69 -6.67 -5.75 6.86
N CYS A 70 -6.88 -6.97 6.33
CA CYS A 70 -7.00 -7.19 4.90
C CYS A 70 -8.30 -6.53 4.38
N PRO A 71 -8.27 -5.78 3.25
CA PRO A 71 -9.45 -5.08 2.76
C PRO A 71 -10.63 -6.00 2.43
N GLU A 72 -11.77 -5.84 3.13
CA GLU A 72 -12.99 -6.63 2.86
C GLU A 72 -13.82 -6.08 1.69
N LYS A 73 -13.54 -4.84 1.28
CA LYS A 73 -14.21 -4.13 0.19
C LYS A 73 -13.18 -3.64 -0.82
N HIS A 74 -13.65 -3.37 -2.03
CA HIS A 74 -12.84 -2.67 -3.02
C HIS A 74 -12.57 -1.25 -2.52
N TYR A 75 -11.40 -0.72 -2.83
CA TYR A 75 -11.00 0.64 -2.46
C TYR A 75 -10.18 1.26 -3.58
N PHE A 76 -10.03 2.58 -3.58
CA PHE A 76 -9.11 3.23 -4.49
C PHE A 76 -7.70 3.28 -3.90
N SER A 77 -6.68 3.16 -4.74
CA SER A 77 -5.29 3.10 -4.28
C SER A 77 -4.82 4.33 -3.49
N ASP A 78 -5.44 5.50 -3.70
CA ASP A 78 -5.24 6.72 -2.91
C ASP A 78 -5.91 6.68 -1.53
N GLU A 79 -6.69 5.65 -1.24
CA GLU A 79 -7.34 5.36 0.04
C GLU A 79 -6.60 4.30 0.87
N ILE A 80 -5.44 3.81 0.41
CA ILE A 80 -4.69 2.75 1.10
C ILE A 80 -4.28 3.13 2.53
N TYR A 81 -4.21 4.42 2.86
CA TYR A 81 -3.99 4.89 4.23
C TYR A 81 -5.05 4.40 5.23
N GLN A 82 -6.23 3.99 4.76
CA GLN A 82 -7.29 3.38 5.58
C GLN A 82 -6.95 1.93 5.97
N TYR A 83 -6.05 1.27 5.25
CA TYR A 83 -5.63 -0.12 5.45
C TYR A 83 -4.21 -0.16 5.99
N GLN A 84 -4.03 0.23 7.25
CA GLN A 84 -2.72 0.37 7.88
C GLN A 84 -1.88 -0.91 7.85
N TYR A 85 -2.53 -2.07 7.87
CA TYR A 85 -1.86 -3.37 7.77
C TYR A 85 -1.25 -3.65 6.39
N CYS A 86 -1.78 -3.04 5.32
CA CYS A 86 -1.14 -3.02 4.00
C CYS A 86 0.09 -2.10 3.93
N LEU A 87 0.37 -1.34 4.99
CA LEU A 87 1.51 -0.42 5.11
C LEU A 87 2.41 -0.76 6.31
N SER A 88 2.11 -1.85 7.00
CA SER A 88 2.84 -2.29 8.20
C SER A 88 3.76 -3.45 7.83
N LEU A 89 5.06 -3.20 7.87
CA LEU A 89 6.08 -4.14 7.45
C LEU A 89 6.97 -4.55 8.63
N VAL A 90 7.30 -5.84 8.73
CA VAL A 90 8.23 -6.38 9.72
C VAL A 90 8.95 -7.58 9.11
N PHE A 91 10.28 -7.67 9.31
CA PHE A 91 11.09 -8.78 8.81
C PHE A 91 10.89 -9.14 7.32
N ARG A 92 10.70 -8.15 6.43
CA ARG A 92 10.40 -8.36 5.00
C ARG A 92 9.07 -9.08 4.73
N CYS A 93 8.13 -8.93 5.65
CA CYS A 93 6.76 -9.41 5.56
C CYS A 93 5.79 -8.29 5.94
N PHE A 94 4.51 -8.46 5.64
CA PHE A 94 3.47 -7.70 6.30
C PHE A 94 3.33 -8.14 7.76
N ALA A 95 3.12 -7.18 8.66
CA ALA A 95 3.02 -7.45 10.09
C ALA A 95 1.86 -8.38 10.46
N SER A 96 0.80 -8.44 9.65
CA SER A 96 -0.34 -9.33 9.87
C SER A 96 -0.23 -10.69 9.17
N ASP A 97 0.78 -10.92 8.32
CA ASP A 97 0.91 -12.16 7.55
C ASP A 97 1.61 -13.25 8.36
N ILE A 98 0.83 -14.03 9.10
CA ILE A 98 1.37 -15.09 9.97
C ILE A 98 2.14 -16.15 9.19
N LYS A 99 1.70 -16.49 7.97
CA LYS A 99 2.41 -17.48 7.15
C LYS A 99 3.79 -16.96 6.75
N CYS A 100 3.91 -15.69 6.39
CA CYS A 100 5.21 -15.08 6.09
C CYS A 100 6.11 -15.02 7.33
N LEU A 101 5.55 -14.64 8.49
CA LEU A 101 6.32 -14.52 9.73
C LEU A 101 6.81 -15.85 10.31
N THR A 102 6.09 -16.94 10.05
CA THR A 102 6.40 -18.29 10.54
C THR A 102 7.30 -19.10 9.59
N GLN A 103 7.52 -18.65 8.35
CA GLN A 103 8.43 -19.27 7.38
C GLN A 103 9.92 -18.95 7.64
N LYS A 104 10.29 -18.63 8.88
CA LYS A 104 11.69 -18.39 9.29
C LYS A 104 12.44 -19.67 9.61
#